data_AF-A0AAW1X0H7-F1
#
_entry.id   AF-A0AAW1X0H7-F1
#
_cell.length_a   1.000
_cell.length_b   1.000
_cell.length_c   1.000
_cell.angle_alpha   90.00
_cell.angle_beta   90.00
_cell.angle_gamma   90.00
#
_symmetry.space_group_name_H-M   'P 1'
#
loop_
_entity.id
_entity.type
_entity.pdbx_description
1 polymer ?
#
loop_
_entity_poly.entity_id
_entity_poly.type
_entity_poly.pdbx_seq_one_letter_code
_entity_poly.pdbx_strand_id
1 'polypeptide(L)'
;MDFEFQRRGRRRRINNHIPHATLSLLILLTFFISNPANASIHIYDHQIFREVGNALLLSGGSEGIAASPSSRSYIRFENITFWRSKAAADQLKHSTGLIQVIIFEAADRNNIGGSAYGGQRSICCTQDLAKMEGCKQGEVIRRPSATDTNWPIVLNVQFHGNRLSQKMGYKRF
;
A
#
# COMPACT_ATOMS: atom_id res chain seq x y z
N MET A 1 48.60 -74.27 -17.00
CA MET A 1 49.26 -73.02 -17.41
C MET A 1 48.20 -71.95 -17.30
N ASP A 2 48.09 -71.36 -16.12
CA ASP A 2 47.07 -70.37 -15.77
C ASP A 2 47.61 -68.97 -16.07
N PHE A 3 46.86 -68.19 -16.86
CA PHE A 3 47.09 -66.77 -17.06
C PHE A 3 46.02 -65.99 -16.31
N GLU A 4 46.38 -65.46 -15.15
CA GLU A 4 45.54 -64.60 -14.33
C GLU A 4 45.66 -63.14 -14.81
N PHE A 5 44.55 -62.59 -15.31
CA PHE A 5 44.49 -61.23 -15.86
C PHE A 5 44.06 -60.23 -14.76
N GLN A 6 45.02 -59.56 -14.11
CA GLN A 6 44.77 -58.50 -13.14
C GLN A 6 44.32 -57.19 -13.82
N ARG A 7 43.01 -56.91 -13.86
CA ARG A 7 42.50 -55.55 -14.15
C ARG A 7 42.59 -54.67 -12.90
N ARG A 8 43.57 -53.76 -12.86
CA ARG A 8 43.61 -52.64 -11.89
C ARG A 8 42.45 -51.66 -12.15
N GLY A 9 41.37 -51.77 -11.39
CA GLY A 9 40.31 -50.74 -11.32
C GLY A 9 40.72 -49.57 -10.43
N ARG A 10 41.09 -48.43 -11.02
CA ARG A 10 41.27 -47.16 -10.27
C ARG A 10 39.90 -46.59 -9.89
N ARG A 11 39.48 -46.74 -8.63
CA ARG A 11 38.37 -45.97 -8.04
C ARG A 11 38.78 -44.48 -8.01
N ARG A 12 38.22 -43.65 -8.89
CA ARG A 12 38.29 -42.19 -8.76
C ARG A 12 37.26 -41.75 -7.72
N ARG A 13 37.75 -41.37 -6.54
CA ARG A 13 36.97 -40.69 -5.50
C ARG A 13 36.81 -39.23 -5.95
N ILE A 14 35.61 -38.83 -6.36
CA ILE A 14 35.31 -37.43 -6.67
C ILE A 14 35.12 -36.72 -5.33
N ASN A 15 36.15 -36.01 -4.88
CA ASN A 15 36.04 -35.08 -3.76
C ASN A 15 35.39 -33.79 -4.30
N ASN A 16 34.11 -33.58 -4.00
CA ASN A 16 33.44 -32.29 -4.20
C ASN A 16 33.88 -31.32 -3.10
N HIS A 17 35.12 -30.83 -3.18
CA HIS A 17 35.57 -29.70 -2.37
C HIS A 17 35.36 -28.44 -3.20
N ILE A 18 34.18 -27.80 -3.06
CA ILE A 18 33.99 -26.46 -3.62
C ILE A 18 34.88 -25.53 -2.79
N PRO A 19 35.89 -24.88 -3.39
CA PRO A 19 36.78 -24.03 -2.62
C PRO A 19 36.01 -22.82 -2.14
N HIS A 20 35.94 -22.61 -0.81
CA HIS A 20 35.23 -21.50 -0.16
C HIS A 20 35.54 -20.13 -0.77
N ALA A 21 36.75 -19.95 -1.32
CA ALA A 21 37.16 -18.75 -2.05
C ALA A 21 36.34 -18.49 -3.33
N THR A 22 35.99 -19.52 -4.09
CA THR A 22 35.16 -19.38 -5.30
C THR A 22 33.71 -19.03 -4.98
N LEU A 23 33.17 -19.59 -3.90
CA LEU A 23 31.84 -19.24 -3.40
C LEU A 23 31.81 -17.79 -2.89
N SER A 24 32.85 -17.37 -2.16
CA SER A 24 33.00 -15.99 -1.68
C SER A 24 33.10 -14.98 -2.84
N LEU A 25 33.89 -15.28 -3.88
CA LEU A 25 34.01 -14.44 -5.06
C LEU A 25 32.67 -14.33 -5.83
N LEU A 26 31.93 -15.43 -5.94
CA LEU A 26 30.61 -15.44 -6.59
C LEU A 26 29.61 -14.55 -5.83
N ILE A 27 29.58 -14.64 -4.49
CA ILE A 27 28.73 -13.79 -3.65
C ILE A 27 29.10 -12.31 -3.81
N LEU A 28 30.39 -11.99 -3.82
CA LEU A 28 30.86 -10.62 -4.00
C LEU A 28 30.44 -10.06 -5.37
N LEU A 29 30.59 -10.84 -6.44
CA LEU A 29 30.12 -10.46 -7.78
C LEU A 29 28.61 -10.23 -7.83
N THR A 30 27.80 -11.06 -7.16
CA THR A 30 26.34 -10.84 -7.13
C THR A 30 25.95 -9.54 -6.42
N PHE A 31 26.71 -9.11 -5.42
CA PHE A 31 26.45 -7.85 -4.72
C PHE A 31 26.70 -6.64 -5.64
N PHE A 32 27.77 -6.67 -6.44
CA PHE A 32 28.11 -5.60 -7.39
C PHE A 32 27.16 -5.46 -8.59
N ILE A 33 26.40 -6.51 -8.91
CA ILE A 33 25.44 -6.50 -10.03
C ILE A 33 24.02 -6.09 -9.56
N SER A 34 23.78 -6.03 -8.24
CA SER A 34 22.47 -5.65 -7.72
C SER A 34 22.26 -4.14 -7.77
N ASN A 35 21.17 -3.71 -8.43
CA ASN A 35 20.73 -2.32 -8.39
C ASN A 35 19.88 -2.14 -7.13
N PRO A 36 20.22 -1.21 -6.22
CA PRO A 36 19.42 -1.00 -5.01
C PRO A 36 18.03 -0.49 -5.39
N ALA A 37 17.00 -1.19 -4.94
CA ALA A 37 15.62 -0.71 -5.01
C ALA A 37 15.34 0.15 -3.78
N ASN A 38 14.91 1.40 -4.00
CA ASN A 38 14.40 2.23 -2.93
C ASN A 38 12.96 1.81 -2.60
N ALA A 39 12.69 1.64 -1.31
CA ALA A 39 11.35 1.42 -0.78
C ALA A 39 11.15 2.28 0.46
N SER A 40 9.92 2.72 0.68
CA SER A 40 9.50 3.40 1.91
C SER A 40 8.40 2.56 2.56
N ILE A 41 8.37 2.54 3.89
CA ILE A 41 7.36 1.84 4.69
C ILE A 41 6.89 2.79 5.78
N HIS A 42 5.60 3.12 5.76
CA HIS A 42 4.93 3.81 6.85
C HIS A 42 4.24 2.80 7.77
N ILE A 43 4.60 2.86 9.05
CA ILE A 43 4.03 1.99 10.08
C ILE A 43 2.91 2.76 10.79
N TYR A 44 1.69 2.23 10.68
CA TYR A 44 0.53 2.73 11.40
C TYR A 44 0.39 2.02 12.75
N ASP A 45 0.88 2.64 13.81
CA ASP A 45 0.77 2.11 15.18
C ASP A 45 -0.10 3.03 16.04
N HIS A 46 -1.30 2.55 16.40
CA HIS A 46 -2.29 3.26 17.24
C HIS A 46 -2.51 4.74 16.88
N GLN A 47 -2.34 5.09 15.60
CA GLN A 47 -2.47 6.47 15.16
C GLN A 47 -3.94 6.90 15.15
N ILE A 48 -4.19 8.12 15.61
CA ILE A 48 -5.54 8.71 15.68
C ILE A 48 -5.81 9.60 14.47
N PHE A 49 -7.06 9.67 14.06
CA PHE A 49 -7.50 10.65 13.07
C PHE A 49 -7.50 12.05 13.68
N ARG A 50 -7.16 13.03 12.85
CA ARG A 50 -7.17 14.46 13.21
C ARG A 50 -8.33 15.15 12.52
N GLU A 51 -8.95 16.09 13.22
CA GLU A 51 -9.99 16.93 12.64
C GLU A 51 -9.41 17.89 11.61
N VAL A 52 -9.94 17.85 10.39
CA VAL A 52 -9.58 18.75 9.30
C VAL A 52 -10.85 19.18 8.58
N GLY A 53 -11.30 20.40 8.86
CA GLY A 53 -12.55 20.93 8.32
C GLY A 53 -13.75 20.09 8.75
N ASN A 54 -14.41 19.44 7.79
CA ASN A 54 -15.56 18.55 8.04
C ASN A 54 -15.21 17.05 7.99
N ALA A 55 -13.93 16.70 8.09
CA ALA A 55 -13.46 15.32 8.02
C ALA A 55 -12.48 14.99 9.14
N LEU A 56 -12.32 13.69 9.37
CA LEU A 56 -11.29 13.11 10.22
C LEU A 56 -10.24 12.47 9.31
N LEU A 57 -9.00 12.97 9.37
CA LEU A 57 -7.92 12.56 8.47
C LEU A 57 -6.78 11.88 9.23
N LEU A 58 -6.27 10.82 8.64
CA LEU A 58 -4.99 10.23 8.99
C LEU A 58 -4.09 10.36 7.78
N SER A 59 -2.93 11.01 7.94
CA SER A 59 -1.97 11.14 6.84
C SER A 59 -1.31 9.80 6.58
N GLY A 60 -1.27 9.39 5.32
CA GLY A 60 -0.50 8.23 4.89
C GLY A 60 0.99 8.53 4.80
N GLY A 61 1.76 7.52 4.40
CA GLY A 61 3.15 7.71 4.04
C GLY A 61 3.33 8.33 2.65
N SER A 62 4.61 8.50 2.29
CA SER A 62 5.05 9.06 1.02
C SER A 62 5.51 7.96 0.05
N GLU A 63 4.97 6.74 0.20
CA GLU A 63 5.31 5.61 -0.64
C GLU A 63 4.89 5.87 -2.09
N GLY A 64 5.75 5.51 -3.04
CA GLY A 64 5.48 5.71 -4.46
C GLY A 64 5.80 7.11 -4.99
N ILE A 65 6.37 8.03 -4.19
CA ILE A 65 6.83 9.35 -4.68
C ILE A 65 7.97 9.24 -5.72
N ALA A 66 8.74 8.15 -5.69
CA ALA A 66 9.82 7.92 -6.64
C ALA A 66 9.51 6.72 -7.54
N ALA A 67 9.70 6.89 -8.85
CA ALA A 67 9.70 5.82 -9.84
C ALA A 67 10.99 5.84 -10.65
N SER A 68 11.56 4.68 -10.93
CA SER A 68 12.69 4.55 -11.85
C SER A 68 12.17 4.25 -13.25
N PRO A 69 12.74 4.81 -14.33
CA PRO A 69 12.37 4.46 -15.71
C PRO A 69 12.49 2.96 -16.01
N SER A 70 13.37 2.27 -15.28
CA SER A 70 13.67 0.84 -15.46
C SER A 70 12.85 -0.10 -14.56
N SER A 71 12.04 0.43 -13.63
CA SER A 71 11.28 -0.42 -12.70
C SER A 71 9.90 0.16 -12.36
N ARG A 72 8.93 -0.73 -12.17
CA ARG A 72 7.58 -0.34 -11.76
C ARG A 72 7.55 -0.14 -10.25
N SER A 73 7.29 1.10 -9.81
CA SER A 73 6.91 1.38 -8.43
C SER A 73 5.48 0.88 -8.15
N TYR A 74 5.21 0.53 -6.90
CA TYR A 74 3.88 0.13 -6.46
C TYR A 74 3.62 0.59 -5.03
N ILE A 75 2.35 0.77 -4.69
CA ILE A 75 1.90 1.04 -3.32
C ILE A 75 1.19 -0.21 -2.80
N ARG A 76 1.51 -0.62 -1.57
CA ARG A 76 0.91 -1.80 -0.94
C ARG A 76 0.41 -1.48 0.45
N PHE A 77 -0.84 -1.84 0.71
CA PHE A 77 -1.42 -1.82 2.05
C PHE A 77 -1.39 -3.22 2.64
N GLU A 78 -0.79 -3.36 3.81
CA GLU A 78 -0.58 -4.65 4.46
C GLU A 78 -1.08 -4.61 5.91
N ASN A 79 -1.99 -5.52 6.23
CA ASN A 79 -2.50 -5.75 7.57
C ASN A 79 -3.05 -4.50 8.31
N ILE A 80 -3.66 -3.56 7.59
CA ILE A 80 -4.26 -2.37 8.20
C ILE A 80 -5.58 -2.71 8.87
N THR A 81 -5.72 -2.34 10.13
CA THR A 81 -6.94 -2.52 10.92
C THR A 81 -7.36 -1.19 11.51
N PHE A 82 -8.60 -0.80 11.23
CA PHE A 82 -9.23 0.38 11.81
C PHE A 82 -10.01 -0.01 13.05
N TRP A 83 -9.98 0.87 14.04
CA TRP A 83 -10.69 0.72 15.30
C TRP A 83 -11.63 1.91 15.51
N ARG A 84 -12.79 1.65 16.11
CA ARG A 84 -13.72 2.69 16.56
C ARG A 84 -14.15 2.43 18.00
N SER A 85 -14.54 3.51 18.69
CA SER A 85 -15.03 3.42 20.05
C SER A 85 -16.39 2.71 20.10
N LYS A 86 -16.71 2.14 21.27
CA LYS A 86 -18.04 1.57 21.52
C LYS A 86 -19.15 2.63 21.37
N ALA A 87 -18.90 3.86 21.83
CA ALA A 87 -19.82 4.98 21.64
C ALA A 87 -20.13 5.25 20.15
N ALA A 88 -19.10 5.24 19.29
CA ALA A 88 -19.28 5.42 17.85
C ALA A 88 -20.02 4.23 17.21
N ALA A 89 -19.75 3.00 17.66
CA ALA A 89 -20.48 1.81 17.20
C ALA A 89 -21.96 1.84 17.64
N ASP A 90 -22.25 2.37 18.83
CA ASP A 90 -23.60 2.45 19.39
C ASP A 90 -24.44 3.57 18.75
N GLN A 91 -23.83 4.68 18.35
CA GLN A 91 -24.50 5.75 17.60
C GLN A 91 -24.88 5.30 16.18
N LEU A 92 -24.07 4.42 15.59
CA LEU A 92 -24.24 3.93 14.22
C LEU A 92 -24.82 2.50 14.19
N LYS A 93 -25.59 2.07 15.18
CA LYS A 93 -26.13 0.69 15.31
C LYS A 93 -26.81 0.17 14.04
N HIS A 94 -27.44 1.06 13.27
CA HIS A 94 -28.14 0.74 12.02
C HIS A 94 -27.39 1.20 10.76
N SER A 95 -26.22 1.82 10.89
CA SER A 95 -25.44 2.41 9.80
C SER A 95 -24.08 1.73 9.65
N THR A 96 -23.59 1.65 8.42
CA THR A 96 -22.19 1.31 8.15
C THR A 96 -21.30 2.53 8.43
N GLY A 97 -20.26 2.37 9.24
CA GLY A 97 -19.24 3.40 9.40
C GLY A 97 -18.27 3.35 8.22
N LEU A 98 -18.35 4.30 7.28
CA LEU A 98 -17.50 4.33 6.10
C LEU A 98 -16.16 5.02 6.40
N ILE A 99 -15.06 4.36 6.04
CA ILE A 99 -13.72 4.93 5.94
C ILE A 99 -13.31 4.88 4.48
N GLN A 100 -12.68 5.94 3.99
CA GLN A 100 -12.16 6.02 2.63
C GLN A 100 -10.66 6.31 2.67
N VAL A 101 -9.88 5.39 2.10
CA VAL A 101 -8.45 5.58 1.86
C VAL A 101 -8.28 6.14 0.46
N ILE A 102 -7.52 7.21 0.32
CA ILE A 102 -7.36 7.92 -0.95
C ILE A 102 -5.88 7.96 -1.31
N ILE A 103 -5.59 7.58 -2.55
CA ILE A 103 -4.25 7.61 -3.12
C ILE A 103 -4.25 8.63 -4.24
N PHE A 104 -3.36 9.61 -4.14
CA PHE A 104 -3.27 10.72 -5.08
C PHE A 104 -1.82 11.22 -5.13
N GLU A 105 -1.46 11.89 -6.22
CA GLU A 105 -0.16 12.53 -6.36
C GLU A 105 -0.19 13.87 -5.63
N ALA A 106 0.94 14.30 -5.08
CA ALA A 106 1.02 15.58 -4.37
C ALA A 106 0.58 16.78 -5.24
N ALA A 107 0.77 16.69 -6.56
CA ALA A 107 0.31 17.67 -7.54
C ALA A 107 -1.24 17.72 -7.64
N ASP A 108 -1.89 16.58 -7.47
CA ASP A 108 -3.34 16.39 -7.55
C ASP A 108 -4.07 16.62 -6.22
N ARG A 109 -3.41 17.13 -5.19
CA ARG A 109 -4.05 17.40 -3.88
C ARG A 109 -5.31 18.26 -3.98
N ASN A 110 -5.37 19.14 -4.99
CA ASN A 110 -6.51 20.03 -5.25
C ASN A 110 -7.71 19.30 -5.90
N ASN A 111 -7.52 18.05 -6.32
CA ASN A 111 -8.59 17.18 -6.83
C ASN A 111 -9.36 16.49 -5.69
N ILE A 112 -8.93 16.66 -4.44
CA ILE A 112 -9.64 16.16 -3.25
C ILE A 112 -10.36 17.32 -2.55
N GLY A 113 -11.64 17.10 -2.24
CA GLY A 113 -12.49 18.11 -1.61
C GLY A 113 -13.14 19.07 -2.60
N GLY A 114 -14.03 19.91 -2.08
CA GLY A 114 -14.80 20.89 -2.83
C GLY A 114 -15.23 22.06 -1.95
N SER A 115 -15.83 23.09 -2.55
CA SER A 115 -16.37 24.23 -1.81
C SER A 115 -17.62 24.73 -2.50
N ALA A 116 -18.72 24.75 -1.75
CA ALA A 116 -20.04 25.09 -2.25
C ALA A 116 -20.14 26.56 -2.68
N TYR A 117 -19.47 27.45 -1.95
CA TYR A 117 -19.64 28.90 -2.08
C TYR A 117 -18.31 29.65 -2.19
N GLY A 118 -17.19 28.94 -2.42
CA GLY A 118 -15.84 29.49 -2.30
C GLY A 118 -15.40 29.61 -0.84
N GLY A 119 -14.08 29.60 -0.60
CA GLY A 119 -13.49 29.65 0.74
C GLY A 119 -12.96 28.30 1.21
N GLN A 120 -13.26 27.93 2.46
CA GLN A 120 -12.73 26.70 3.05
C GLN A 120 -13.20 25.47 2.27
N ARG A 121 -12.26 24.59 1.94
CA ARG A 121 -12.54 23.35 1.23
C ARG A 121 -13.07 22.30 2.20
N SER A 122 -14.25 21.76 1.90
CA SER A 122 -14.77 20.57 2.53
C SER A 122 -14.12 19.34 1.91
N ILE A 123 -13.70 18.40 2.74
CA ILE A 123 -13.15 17.12 2.26
C ILE A 123 -14.30 16.14 1.99
N CYS A 124 -15.21 16.01 2.94
CA CYS A 124 -16.41 15.18 2.78
C CYS A 124 -17.53 15.97 2.09
N CYS A 125 -18.31 15.28 1.27
CA CYS A 125 -19.46 15.82 0.57
C CYS A 125 -20.57 16.17 1.55
N THR A 126 -20.96 17.45 1.56
CA THR A 126 -22.12 17.95 2.29
C THR A 126 -23.36 17.86 1.41
N GLN A 127 -24.54 18.07 2.00
CA GLN A 127 -25.80 18.05 1.24
C GLN A 127 -25.84 19.09 0.11
N ASP A 128 -25.29 20.28 0.33
CA ASP A 128 -25.22 21.34 -0.69
C ASP A 128 -24.24 20.96 -1.81
N LEU A 129 -23.08 20.40 -1.45
CA LEU A 129 -22.10 19.90 -2.42
C LEU A 129 -22.65 18.73 -3.23
N ALA A 130 -23.47 17.86 -2.64
CA ALA A 130 -24.13 16.78 -3.36
C ALA A 130 -25.06 17.30 -4.47
N LYS A 131 -25.78 18.40 -4.21
CA LYS A 131 -26.68 19.02 -5.18
C LYS A 131 -25.93 19.75 -6.31
N MET A 132 -24.80 20.39 -6.00
CA MET A 132 -24.07 21.22 -6.96
C MET A 132 -22.97 20.47 -7.72
N GLU A 133 -22.20 19.63 -7.03
CA GLU A 133 -21.08 18.86 -7.62
C GLU A 133 -21.46 17.41 -7.95
N GLY A 134 -22.64 16.94 -7.53
CA GLY A 134 -23.09 15.56 -7.80
C GLY A 134 -22.36 14.50 -6.96
N CYS A 135 -21.71 14.88 -5.86
CA CYS A 135 -21.04 13.94 -4.96
C CYS A 135 -22.02 13.21 -4.03
N LYS A 136 -21.60 12.08 -3.46
CA LYS A 136 -22.39 11.32 -2.49
C LYS A 136 -22.17 11.86 -1.08
N GLN A 137 -23.25 12.26 -0.41
CA GLN A 137 -23.19 12.83 0.93
C GLN A 137 -22.44 11.91 1.91
N GLY A 138 -21.51 12.48 2.67
CA GLY A 138 -20.68 11.75 3.63
C GLY A 138 -19.47 11.02 3.03
N GLU A 139 -19.34 10.93 1.72
CA GLU A 139 -18.14 10.42 1.04
C GLU A 139 -17.16 11.56 0.73
N VAL A 140 -15.88 11.24 0.58
CA VAL A 140 -14.87 12.19 0.16
C VAL A 140 -15.14 12.65 -1.27
N ILE A 141 -15.06 13.96 -1.47
CA ILE A 141 -15.20 14.54 -2.81
C ILE A 141 -13.93 14.23 -3.59
N ARG A 142 -14.11 13.53 -4.69
CA ARG A 142 -13.06 13.20 -5.64
C ARG A 142 -13.38 13.84 -6.99
N ARG A 143 -12.46 14.66 -7.48
CA ARG A 143 -12.47 15.18 -8.84
C ARG A 143 -11.50 14.35 -9.69
N PRO A 144 -11.98 13.68 -10.76
CA PRO A 144 -11.08 12.92 -11.60
C PRO A 144 -9.99 13.79 -12.24
N SER A 145 -8.81 13.22 -12.48
CA SER A 145 -7.78 13.92 -13.25
C SER A 145 -8.23 14.14 -14.68
N ALA A 146 -7.71 15.19 -15.33
CA ALA A 146 -7.95 15.47 -16.74
C ALA A 146 -7.43 14.34 -17.66
N THR A 147 -6.42 13.59 -17.20
CA THR A 147 -5.76 12.52 -17.97
C THR A 147 -6.23 11.12 -17.59
N ASP A 148 -6.78 10.92 -16.40
CA ASP A 148 -7.26 9.62 -15.91
C ASP A 148 -8.52 9.77 -15.05
N THR A 149 -9.64 9.21 -15.55
CA THR A 149 -10.91 9.20 -14.85
C THR A 149 -10.91 8.32 -13.60
N ASN A 150 -10.00 7.35 -13.50
CA ASN A 150 -9.85 6.45 -12.35
C ASN A 150 -8.93 7.02 -11.26
N TRP A 151 -8.27 8.16 -11.52
CA TRP A 151 -7.43 8.86 -10.57
C TRP A 151 -8.17 10.05 -9.93
N PRO A 152 -8.05 10.32 -8.62
CA PRO A 152 -7.29 9.57 -7.61
C PRO A 152 -7.99 8.27 -7.16
N ILE A 153 -7.27 7.32 -6.60
CA ILE A 153 -7.84 6.03 -6.22
C ILE A 153 -8.56 6.16 -4.88
N VAL A 154 -9.78 5.62 -4.76
CA VAL A 154 -10.56 5.59 -3.52
C VAL A 154 -10.87 4.15 -3.12
N LEU A 155 -10.54 3.80 -1.89
CA LEU A 155 -10.76 2.48 -1.32
C LEU A 155 -11.70 2.59 -0.13
N ASN A 156 -12.83 1.90 -0.22
CA ASN A 156 -13.84 1.91 0.81
C ASN A 156 -13.60 0.79 1.81
N VAL A 157 -13.60 1.14 3.10
CA VAL A 157 -13.55 0.21 4.22
C VAL A 157 -14.76 0.49 5.09
N GLN A 158 -15.64 -0.49 5.27
CA GLN A 158 -16.92 -0.30 5.95
C GLN A 158 -16.97 -1.07 7.26
N PHE A 159 -17.27 -0.39 8.37
CA PHE A 159 -17.71 -1.05 9.58
C PHE A 159 -19.13 -1.57 9.42
N HIS A 160 -19.41 -2.73 10.02
CA HIS A 160 -20.75 -3.33 10.02
C HIS A 160 -21.24 -3.55 11.46
N GLY A 161 -22.52 -3.20 11.68
CA GLY A 161 -23.21 -3.41 12.96
C GLY A 161 -22.47 -2.78 14.14
N ASN A 162 -22.22 -3.56 15.18
CA ASN A 162 -21.52 -3.14 16.40
C ASN A 162 -20.03 -3.51 16.42
N ARG A 163 -19.44 -3.96 15.29
CA ARG A 163 -18.02 -4.35 15.24
C ARG A 163 -17.13 -3.16 15.60
N LEU A 164 -16.17 -3.36 16.49
CA LEU A 164 -15.24 -2.32 16.94
C LEU A 164 -14.01 -2.21 16.05
N SER A 165 -13.72 -3.24 15.25
CA SER A 165 -12.62 -3.24 14.30
C SER A 165 -13.09 -3.62 12.90
N GLN A 166 -12.37 -3.10 11.90
CA GLN A 166 -12.50 -3.51 10.51
C GLN A 166 -11.12 -3.57 9.86
N LYS A 167 -10.85 -4.69 9.18
CA LYS A 167 -9.59 -4.92 8.49
C LYS A 167 -9.71 -4.51 7.03
N MET A 168 -8.73 -3.76 6.55
CA MET A 168 -8.55 -3.51 5.13
C MET A 168 -7.90 -4.74 4.50
N GLY A 169 -8.54 -5.29 3.46
CA GLY A 169 -7.95 -6.37 2.68
C GLY A 169 -6.63 -5.95 2.03
N TYR A 170 -5.79 -6.93 1.68
CA TYR A 170 -4.57 -6.68 0.90
C TYR A 170 -4.91 -5.90 -0.37
N LYS A 171 -4.17 -4.81 -0.61
CA LYS A 171 -4.29 -4.00 -1.83
C LYS A 171 -2.92 -3.62 -2.36
N ARG A 172 -2.79 -3.68 -3.68
CA ARG A 172 -1.59 -3.29 -4.43
C ARG A 172 -2.01 -2.46 -5.64
N PHE A 173 -1.32 -1.35 -5.87
CA PHE A 173 -1.51 -0.42 -6.98
C PHE A 173 -0.20 -0.27 -7.74
#